data_AF-A0A966Q9V1-F1
#
_entry.id   AF-A0A966Q9V1-F1
#
_cell.length_a   1.000
_cell.length_b   1.000
_cell.length_c   1.000
_cell.angle_alpha   90.00
_cell.angle_beta   90.00
_cell.angle_gamma   90.00
#
_symmetry.space_group_name_H-M   'P 1'
#
loop_
_entity.id
_entity.type
_entity.pdbx_description
1 polymer ?
#
loop_
_entity_poly.entity_id
_entity_poly.type
_entity_poly.pdbx_seq_one_letter_code
_entity_poly.pdbx_strand_id
1 'polypeptide(L)' 'MRPLLYSLCLFFGCSLHASDRPNFIFILIDDMGWKDVGFAGSNLAPTPNIDALA' A
#
# COMPACT_ATOMS: atom_id res chain seq x y z
N MET A 1 8.36 -32.00 -9.67
CA MET A 1 7.50 -30.93 -9.10
C MET A 1 8.13 -29.53 -9.19
N ARG A 2 9.44 -29.38 -8.97
CA ARG A 2 10.18 -28.11 -9.17
C ARG A 2 10.04 -27.46 -10.56
N PRO A 3 10.11 -28.18 -11.71
CA PRO A 3 9.95 -27.54 -13.02
C PRO A 3 8.52 -27.03 -13.27
N LEU A 4 7.51 -27.67 -12.66
CA LEU A 4 6.12 -27.23 -12.72
C LEU A 4 5.93 -25.90 -11.96
N LEU A 5 6.63 -25.75 -10.82
CA LEU A 5 6.62 -24.52 -10.02
C LEU A 5 7.24 -23.34 -10.79
N TYR A 6 8.36 -23.57 -11.49
CA TYR A 6 8.99 -22.54 -12.31
C TYR A 6 8.12 -22.11 -13.51
N SER A 7 7.46 -23.06 -14.18
CA SER A 7 6.51 -22.75 -15.26
C SER A 7 5.28 -21.99 -14.75
N LEU A 8 4.79 -22.29 -13.54
CA LEU A 8 3.66 -21.57 -12.94
C LEU A 8 4.04 -20.12 -12.59
N CYS A 9 5.23 -19.89 -12.04
CA CYS A 9 5.72 -18.53 -11.77
C CYS A 9 5.89 -17.69 -13.04
N LEU A 10 6.39 -18.30 -14.14
CA LEU A 10 6.51 -17.63 -15.43
C LEU A 10 5.15 -17.26 -16.04
N PHE A 11 4.11 -18.06 -15.80
CA PHE A 11 2.77 -17.80 -16.32
C PHE A 11 2.06 -16.64 -15.62
N PHE A 12 2.27 -16.46 -14.31
CA PHE A 12 1.65 -15.37 -13.53
C PHE A 12 2.40 -14.04 -13.62
N GLY A 13 3.67 -14.01 -14.05
CA GLY A 13 4.49 -12.79 -14.09
C GLY A 13 4.17 -11.82 -15.23
N CYS A 14 3.49 -12.26 -16.30
CA CYS A 14 3.33 -11.47 -17.54
C CYS A 14 2.21 -10.42 -17.52
N SER A 15 1.41 -10.30 -16.45
CA SER A 15 0.22 -9.41 -16.44
C SER A 15 0.35 -8.16 -15.56
N LEU A 16 1.55 -7.77 -15.15
CA LEU A 16 1.77 -6.50 -14.43
C LEU A 16 1.78 -5.32 -15.42
N HIS A 17 0.59 -4.87 -15.83
CA HIS A 17 0.43 -3.63 -16.59
C HIS A 17 0.17 -2.47 -15.62
N ALA A 18 1.12 -1.54 -15.51
CA ALA A 18 0.90 -0.30 -14.76
C ALA A 18 -0.11 0.60 -15.50
N SER A 19 -0.76 1.53 -14.79
CA SER A 19 -1.55 2.55 -15.47
C SER A 19 -0.61 3.51 -16.23
N ASP A 20 -0.90 3.78 -17.50
CA ASP A 20 -0.09 4.69 -18.33
C ASP A 20 -0.01 6.11 -17.75
N ARG A 21 -1.01 6.50 -16.95
CA ARG A 21 -1.13 7.83 -16.33
C ARG A 21 -1.82 7.71 -14.95
N PRO A 22 -1.09 7.37 -13.89
CA PRO A 22 -1.67 7.30 -12.55
C PRO A 22 -2.15 8.69 -12.10
N ASN A 23 -3.21 8.72 -11.29
CA ASN A 23 -3.63 9.92 -10.59
C ASN A 23 -2.76 10.11 -9.34
N PHE A 24 -2.40 11.36 -9.04
CA PHE A 24 -1.63 11.71 -7.85
C PHE A 24 -2.47 12.58 -6.92
N ILE A 25 -2.60 12.16 -5.66
CA ILE A 25 -3.29 12.91 -4.61
C ILE A 25 -2.26 13.19 -3.51
N PHE A 26 -1.96 14.46 -3.28
CA PHE A 26 -1.12 14.90 -2.17
C PHE A 26 -2.00 15.40 -1.04
N ILE A 27 -1.93 14.75 0.11
CA ILE A 27 -2.67 15.12 1.31
C ILE A 27 -1.67 15.74 2.28
N LEU A 28 -1.82 17.03 2.55
CA LEU A 28 -1.03 17.76 3.54
C LEU A 28 -1.90 18.00 4.78
N ILE A 29 -1.33 17.72 5.95
CA ILE A 29 -1.95 17.97 7.25
C ILE A 29 -0.99 18.84 8.04
N ASP A 30 -1.51 19.92 8.62
CA ASP A 30 -0.74 20.84 9.44
C ASP A 30 -0.56 20.31 10.86
N ASP A 31 0.64 20.48 11.43
CA ASP A 31 1.01 20.12 12.81
C ASP A 31 0.72 18.68 13.28
N MET A 32 0.37 17.74 12.40
CA MET A 32 0.16 16.33 12.78
C MET A 32 1.50 15.66 13.11
N GLY A 33 1.62 15.18 14.35
CA GLY A 33 2.77 14.43 14.82
C GLY A 33 2.78 12.99 14.28
N TRP A 34 3.97 12.41 14.13
CA TRP A 34 4.15 11.03 13.69
C TRP A 34 3.36 10.01 14.54
N LYS A 35 3.21 10.26 15.84
CA LYS A 35 2.53 9.35 16.78
C LYS A 35 1.04 9.62 16.94
N ASP A 36 0.45 10.48 16.11
CA ASP A 36 -0.97 10.82 16.24
C ASP A 36 -1.89 9.83 15.50
N VAL A 37 -1.34 9.04 14.57
CA VAL A 37 -2.04 8.06 13.73
C VAL A 37 -1.93 6.62 14.26
N GLY A 38 -2.97 5.83 14.02
CA GLY A 38 -3.12 4.45 14.53
C GLY A 38 -2.00 3.52 14.06
N PHE A 39 -1.60 3.58 12.79
CA PHE A 39 -0.50 2.75 12.26
C PHE A 39 0.85 3.03 12.96
N ALA A 40 1.00 4.22 13.55
CA ALA A 40 2.18 4.60 14.34
C ALA A 40 2.03 4.30 15.85
N GLY A 41 0.97 3.58 16.24
CA GLY A 41 0.69 3.17 17.62
C GLY A 41 -0.10 4.19 18.44
N SER A 42 -0.74 5.18 17.82
CA SER A 42 -1.65 6.11 18.51
C SER A 42 -2.90 5.40 19.01
N ASN A 43 -3.34 5.77 20.22
CA ASN A 43 -4.67 5.42 20.74
C ASN A 43 -5.51 6.69 21.04
N LEU A 44 -5.06 7.86 20.57
CA LEU A 44 -5.70 9.15 20.88
C LEU A 44 -6.99 9.36 20.07
N ALA A 45 -6.92 9.11 18.76
CA ALA A 45 -8.05 9.24 17.86
C ALA A 45 -8.02 8.09 16.83
N PRO A 46 -9.18 7.49 16.47
CA PRO A 46 -9.22 6.48 15.44
C PRO A 46 -8.95 7.09 14.06
N THR A 47 -7.99 6.54 13.31
CA THR A 47 -7.62 7.00 11.97
C THR A 47 -7.80 5.92 10.89
N PRO A 48 -8.96 5.23 10.83
CA PRO A 48 -9.12 3.99 10.06
C PRO A 48 -8.82 4.12 8.57
N ASN A 49 -9.11 5.28 7.97
CA ASN A 49 -8.82 5.52 6.55
C ASN A 49 -7.33 5.76 6.29
N ILE A 50 -6.61 6.40 7.21
CA ILE A 50 -5.16 6.61 7.09
C ILE A 50 -4.43 5.29 7.38
N ASP A 51 -4.91 4.54 8.37
CA ASP A 51 -4.34 3.24 8.74
C ASP A 51 -4.49 2.20 7.62
N ALA A 52 -5.58 2.27 6.84
CA ALA A 52 -5.77 1.41 5.67
C ALA A 52 -4.90 1.79 4.46
N LEU A 53 -4.31 2.99 4.45
CA LEU A 53 -3.40 3.44 3.38
C LEU A 53 -1.93 3.09 3.64
N ALA A 54 -1.57 2.74 4.89
CA ALA A 54 -0.20 2.43 5.32
C ALA A 54 0.17 0.94 5.05
#